data_AF-A0AAD9WWU9-F1
#
_entry.id   AF-A0AAD9WWU9-F1
#
_cell.length_a   1.000
_cell.length_b   1.000
_cell.length_c   1.000
_cell.angle_alpha   90.00
_cell.angle_beta   90.00
_cell.angle_gamma   90.00
#
_symmetry.space_group_name_H-M   'P 1'
#
loop_
_entity.id
_entity.type
_entity.pdbx_description
1 polymer ?
#
loop_
_entity_poly.entity_id
_entity_poly.type
_entity_poly.pdbx_seq_one_letter_code
_entity_poly.pdbx_strand_id
1 'polypeptide(L)'
;MKVSVNKIDEVMEFLLNKLGLEPSAIVKCPEVVGLSVEKNFVPRVAVIKFLRSNRLIKYGKNTDIDFLTIFQYPEEIFLEKFVNRYDEAPRSCSSAKQSRSSTERRWRKKS
;
A
#
# COMPACT_ATOMS: atom_id res chain seq x y z
N MET A 1 7.79 27.49 -0.76
CA MET A 1 8.02 26.32 -1.64
C MET A 1 8.41 26.83 -3.02
N LYS A 2 9.51 26.38 -3.61
CA LYS A 2 9.92 26.75 -4.98
C LYS A 2 9.91 25.48 -5.83
N VAL A 3 8.97 25.37 -6.76
CA VAL A 3 8.79 24.22 -7.65
C VAL A 3 8.96 24.72 -9.08
N SER A 4 9.65 23.96 -9.93
CA SER A 4 9.75 24.29 -11.37
C SER A 4 8.46 23.93 -12.09
N VAL A 5 8.13 24.64 -13.17
CA VAL A 5 6.93 24.38 -13.99
C VAL A 5 6.91 22.92 -14.45
N ASN A 6 8.02 22.40 -14.96
CA ASN A 6 8.13 21.00 -15.40
C ASN A 6 7.77 19.99 -14.31
N LYS A 7 8.12 20.29 -13.05
CA LYS A 7 7.81 19.41 -11.92
C LYS A 7 6.34 19.48 -11.55
N ILE A 8 5.73 20.66 -11.65
CA ILE A 8 4.28 20.82 -11.48
C ILE A 8 3.55 20.00 -12.54
N ASP A 9 3.95 20.11 -13.81
CA ASP A 9 3.33 19.38 -14.92
C ASP A 9 3.44 17.86 -14.72
N GLU A 10 4.63 17.36 -14.33
CA GLU A 10 4.85 15.94 -14.04
C GLU A 10 3.91 15.42 -12.94
N VAL A 11 3.79 16.17 -11.83
CA VAL A 11 2.91 15.78 -10.73
C VAL A 11 1.45 15.86 -11.15
N MET A 12 1.05 16.92 -11.85
CA MET A 12 -0.34 17.09 -12.31
C MET A 12 -0.76 16.02 -13.30
N GLU A 13 0.11 15.67 -14.27
CA GLU A 13 -0.12 14.56 -15.20
C GLU A 13 -0.32 13.25 -14.43
N PHE A 14 0.50 12.99 -13.41
CA PHE A 14 0.36 11.80 -12.59
C PHE A 14 -0.96 11.77 -11.79
N LEU A 15 -1.30 12.87 -11.10
CA LEU A 15 -2.51 12.96 -10.28
C LEU A 15 -3.80 12.87 -11.12
N LEU A 16 -3.86 13.60 -12.23
CA LEU A 16 -5.04 13.65 -13.09
C LEU A 16 -5.15 12.39 -13.96
N ASN A 17 -4.09 12.03 -14.69
CA ASN A 17 -4.17 10.98 -15.71
C ASN A 17 -3.91 9.58 -15.14
N LYS A 18 -2.96 9.42 -14.21
CA LYS A 18 -2.63 8.09 -13.67
C LYS A 18 -3.47 7.71 -12.46
N LEU A 19 -3.83 8.69 -11.62
CA LEU A 19 -4.63 8.46 -10.41
C LEU A 19 -6.10 8.84 -10.56
N GLY A 20 -6.47 9.58 -11.61
CA GLY A 20 -7.87 9.93 -11.88
C GLY A 20 -8.47 10.87 -10.83
N LEU A 21 -7.64 11.73 -10.22
CA LEU A 21 -8.11 12.67 -9.22
C LEU A 21 -8.76 13.89 -9.87
N GLU A 22 -9.83 14.38 -9.25
CA GLU A 22 -10.49 15.59 -9.69
C GLU A 22 -9.63 16.83 -9.33
N PRO A 23 -9.55 17.83 -10.22
CA PRO A 23 -8.84 19.09 -9.94
C PRO A 23 -9.30 19.75 -8.64
N SER A 24 -10.60 19.66 -8.33
CA SER A 24 -11.21 20.20 -7.11
C SER A 24 -10.67 19.57 -5.82
N ALA A 25 -10.20 18.33 -5.86
CA ALA A 25 -9.53 17.68 -4.74
C ALA A 25 -8.09 18.19 -4.60
N ILE A 26 -7.37 18.32 -5.73
CA ILE A 26 -5.97 18.76 -5.75
C ILE A 26 -5.82 20.18 -5.20
N VAL A 27 -6.74 21.08 -5.54
CA VAL A 27 -6.73 22.48 -5.05
C VAL A 27 -6.80 22.56 -3.52
N LYS A 28 -7.40 21.58 -2.84
CA LYS A 28 -7.45 21.54 -1.37
C LYS A 28 -6.11 21.16 -0.74
N CYS A 29 -5.19 20.59 -1.52
CA CYS A 29 -3.94 20.03 -1.05
C CYS A 29 -2.74 20.50 -1.90
N PRO A 30 -2.48 21.83 -2.02
CA PRO A 30 -1.46 22.35 -2.94
C PRO A 30 -0.03 21.83 -2.63
N GLU A 31 0.22 21.41 -1.39
CA GLU A 31 1.52 20.90 -0.95
C GLU A 31 1.97 19.63 -1.69
N VAL A 32 1.02 18.83 -2.20
CA VAL A 32 1.32 17.56 -2.90
C VAL A 32 2.10 17.81 -4.20
N VAL A 33 1.98 19.01 -4.78
CA VAL A 33 2.67 19.42 -6.01
C VAL A 33 4.19 19.58 -5.79
N GLY A 34 4.61 19.82 -4.54
CA GLY A 34 6.03 19.90 -4.19
C GLY A 34 6.74 18.54 -4.11
N LEU A 35 5.99 17.44 -4.07
CA LEU A 35 6.53 16.10 -3.90
C LEU A 35 7.07 15.54 -5.22
N SER A 36 8.03 14.61 -5.15
CA SER A 36 8.48 13.83 -6.32
C SER A 36 7.57 12.64 -6.59
N VAL A 37 7.16 12.47 -7.85
CA VAL A 37 6.36 11.32 -8.31
C VAL A 37 7.07 10.01 -8.00
N GLU A 38 8.30 9.85 -8.48
CA GLU A 38 9.08 8.63 -8.31
C GLU A 38 9.38 8.31 -6.84
N LYS A 39 9.78 9.33 -6.06
CA LYS A 39 10.22 9.11 -4.67
C LYS A 39 9.08 8.98 -3.67
N ASN A 40 7.99 9.72 -3.85
CA ASN A 40 6.91 9.76 -2.85
C ASN A 40 5.64 9.08 -3.34
N PHE A 41 5.21 9.37 -4.56
CA PHE A 41 3.91 8.90 -5.05
C PHE A 41 3.94 7.42 -5.39
N VAL A 42 4.90 6.97 -6.19
CA VAL A 42 5.02 5.57 -6.62
C VAL A 42 5.02 4.58 -5.44
N PRO A 43 5.90 4.71 -4.42
CA PRO A 43 5.92 3.75 -3.31
C PRO A 43 4.62 3.78 -2.50
N ARG A 44 4.07 4.96 -2.20
CA ARG A 44 2.84 5.09 -1.40
C ARG A 44 1.63 4.53 -2.16
N VAL A 45 1.49 4.85 -3.44
CA VAL A 45 0.41 4.32 -4.29
C VAL A 45 0.49 2.79 -4.39
N ALA A 46 1.69 2.22 -4.49
CA ALA A 46 1.86 0.77 -4.54
C ALA A 46 1.35 0.09 -3.26
N VAL A 47 1.74 0.60 -2.09
CA VAL A 47 1.25 0.12 -0.78
C VAL A 47 -0.28 0.23 -0.70
N ILE A 48 -0.83 1.38 -1.04
CA ILE A 48 -2.28 1.60 -0.99
C ILE A 48 -3.04 0.67 -1.94
N LYS A 49 -2.54 0.45 -3.17
CA LYS A 49 -3.11 -0.52 -4.11
C LYS A 49 -3.06 -1.93 -3.55
N PHE A 50 -1.94 -2.34 -2.96
CA PHE A 50 -1.80 -3.65 -2.31
C PHE A 50 -2.81 -3.82 -1.19
N LEU A 51 -2.90 -2.87 -0.26
CA LEU A 51 -3.83 -2.92 0.87
C LEU A 51 -5.29 -2.96 0.40
N ARG A 52 -5.62 -2.21 -0.66
CA ARG A 52 -6.95 -2.20 -1.27
C ARG A 52 -7.29 -3.55 -1.91
N SER A 53 -6.37 -4.14 -2.66
CA SER A 53 -6.55 -5.46 -3.27
C SER A 53 -6.76 -6.56 -2.23
N ASN A 54 -6.08 -6.46 -1.09
CA ASN A 54 -6.25 -7.37 0.04
C ASN A 54 -7.45 -7.01 0.95
N ARG A 55 -8.24 -5.98 0.60
CA ARG A 55 -9.38 -5.47 1.39
C ARG A 55 -9.03 -5.08 2.83
N LEU A 56 -7.76 -4.77 3.08
CA LEU A 56 -7.23 -4.37 4.39
C LEU A 56 -7.63 -2.94 4.75
N ILE A 57 -7.92 -2.13 3.73
CA ILE A 57 -8.42 -0.76 3.87
C ILE A 57 -9.66 -0.57 3.00
N LYS A 58 -10.65 0.17 3.51
CA LYS A 58 -11.85 0.58 2.76
C LYS A 58 -11.64 2.01 2.27
N TYR A 59 -11.69 2.20 0.96
CA TYR A 59 -11.88 3.52 0.35
C TYR A 59 -13.30 3.60 -0.21
N GLY A 60 -14.04 4.61 0.19
CA GLY A 60 -15.37 4.91 -0.29
C GLY A 60 -15.84 6.26 0.24
N LYS A 61 -16.93 6.79 -0.34
CA LYS A 61 -17.55 8.09 0.02
C LYS A 61 -17.86 8.26 1.53
N ASN A 62 -17.76 7.21 2.34
CA ASN A 62 -18.06 7.16 3.78
C ASN A 62 -16.86 6.76 4.66
N THR A 63 -15.63 6.77 4.14
CA THR A 63 -14.41 6.52 4.92
C THR A 63 -13.46 7.70 4.74
N ASP A 64 -13.10 8.34 5.86
CA ASP A 64 -12.49 9.68 5.97
C ASP A 64 -11.09 9.87 5.39
N ILE A 65 -10.52 8.89 4.68
CA ILE A 65 -9.17 9.02 4.13
C ILE A 65 -9.27 9.54 2.70
N ASP A 66 -9.31 10.86 2.56
CA ASP A 66 -9.07 11.52 1.28
C ASP A 66 -7.72 11.04 0.73
N PHE A 67 -7.70 10.53 -0.50
CA PHE A 67 -6.52 9.93 -1.11
C PHE A 67 -5.32 10.88 -1.10
N LEU A 68 -5.57 12.19 -1.16
CA LEU A 68 -4.53 13.21 -1.09
C LEU A 68 -3.91 13.37 0.30
N THR A 69 -4.67 13.10 1.38
CA THR A 69 -4.15 13.19 2.77
C THR A 69 -3.05 12.18 3.04
N ILE A 70 -3.02 11.07 2.29
CA ILE A 70 -1.98 10.03 2.39
C ILE A 70 -0.62 10.60 2.01
N PHE A 71 -0.57 11.53 1.06
CA PHE A 71 0.68 12.17 0.61
C PHE A 71 1.13 13.29 1.55
N GLN A 72 0.22 13.82 2.38
CA GLN A 72 0.56 14.81 3.40
C GLN A 72 1.20 14.20 4.65
N TYR A 73 1.00 12.90 4.90
CA TYR A 73 1.62 12.28 6.05
C TYR A 73 3.15 12.28 5.94
N PRO A 74 3.87 12.65 7.02
CA PRO A 74 5.28 12.36 7.11
C PRO A 74 5.50 10.84 7.03
N GLU A 75 6.70 10.45 6.61
CA GLU A 75 7.04 9.05 6.33
C GLU A 75 6.74 8.12 7.53
N GLU A 76 7.12 8.54 8.73
CA GLU A 76 6.89 7.79 9.97
C GLU A 76 5.41 7.47 10.19
N ILE A 77 4.53 8.48 10.07
CA ILE A 77 3.09 8.31 10.25
C ILE A 77 2.50 7.44 9.13
N PHE A 78 3.00 7.59 7.89
CA PHE A 78 2.57 6.75 6.78
C PHE A 78 2.90 5.27 7.04
N LEU A 79 4.13 4.98 7.47
CA LEU A 79 4.56 3.62 7.79
C LEU A 79 3.75 3.04 8.94
N GLU A 80 3.56 3.77 10.02
CA GLU A 80 2.78 3.31 11.18
C GLU A 80 1.34 2.94 10.79
N LYS A 81 0.66 3.81 10.03
CA LYS A 81 -0.76 3.64 9.70
C LYS A 81 -1.02 2.58 8.63
N PHE A 82 -0.16 2.48 7.62
CA PHE A 82 -0.43 1.70 6.42
C PHE A 82 0.48 0.48 6.25
N VAL A 83 1.68 0.49 6.81
CA VAL A 83 2.66 -0.61 6.65
C VAL A 83 2.74 -1.44 7.93
N ASN A 84 3.14 -0.84 9.05
CA ASN A 84 3.44 -1.55 10.29
C ASN A 84 2.20 -2.18 10.94
N ARG A 85 1.00 -1.62 10.73
CA ARG A 85 -0.28 -2.21 11.18
C ARG A 85 -0.46 -3.66 10.70
N TYR A 86 0.16 -4.04 9.59
CA TYR A 86 0.05 -5.37 9.00
C TYR A 86 1.36 -6.17 9.06
N ASP A 87 2.45 -5.57 9.53
CA ASP A 87 3.74 -6.26 9.75
C ASP A 87 3.70 -7.17 10.99
N GLU A 88 2.67 -7.03 11.83
CA GLU A 88 2.35 -7.97 12.90
C GLU A 88 1.65 -9.25 12.37
N ALA A 89 2.10 -9.77 11.22
CA ALA A 89 1.89 -11.17 10.89
C ALA A 89 2.84 -12.00 11.78
N PRO A 90 2.34 -13.03 12.46
CA PRO A 90 3.04 -13.61 13.58
C PRO A 90 4.36 -14.21 13.12
N ARG A 91 5.42 -13.96 13.90
CA ARG A 91 6.66 -14.76 13.94
C ARG A 91 6.42 -16.24 14.31
N SER A 92 5.24 -16.80 14.02
CA SER A 92 4.88 -18.20 14.23
C SER A 92 4.79 -18.96 12.90
N CYS A 93 5.84 -18.89 12.09
CA CYS A 93 6.08 -19.88 11.05
C CYS A 93 7.57 -20.27 11.07
N SER A 94 8.02 -20.78 12.22
CA SER A 94 9.30 -21.48 12.38
C SER A 94 9.11 -22.84 13.04
N SER A 95 8.03 -23.55 12.67
CA SER A 95 7.89 -24.97 12.97
C SER A 95 7.25 -25.74 11.83
N ALA A 96 7.75 -25.53 10.60
CA ALA A 96 7.85 -26.61 9.64
C ALA A 96 8.99 -27.57 10.08
N LYS A 97 8.78 -28.33 11.16
CA LYS A 97 9.54 -29.55 11.41
C LYS A 97 8.67 -30.72 10.98
N GLN A 98 9.04 -31.22 9.81
CA GLN A 98 8.65 -32.47 9.20
C GLN A 98 8.58 -33.61 10.22
N SER A 99 7.37 -34.07 10.57
CA SER A 99 7.16 -35.47 10.94
C SER A 99 6.85 -36.26 9.66
N ARG A 100 7.92 -36.56 8.92
CA ARG A 100 7.93 -37.80 8.14
C ARG A 100 8.06 -38.95 9.15
N SER A 101 7.38 -40.05 8.85
CA SER A 101 7.35 -41.35 9.53
C SER A 101 6.37 -41.52 10.70
N SER A 102 5.16 -42.01 10.40
CA SER A 102 4.59 -43.21 11.03
C SER A 102 3.32 -43.66 10.28
N THR A 103 3.43 -43.92 8.98
CA THR A 103 2.42 -44.68 8.22
C THR A 103 3.13 -45.66 7.31
N GLU A 104 3.93 -46.54 7.92
CA GLU A 104 4.36 -47.76 7.27
C GLU A 104 4.22 -48.92 8.25
N ARG A 105 3.03 -49.54 8.21
CA ARG A 105 2.77 -50.98 8.31
C ARG A 105 1.28 -51.16 8.55
N ARG A 106 0.57 -51.54 7.48
CA ARG A 106 -0.31 -52.72 7.45
C ARG A 106 -1.28 -52.63 6.26
N TRP A 107 -0.75 -52.62 5.04
CA TRP A 107 -1.49 -53.10 3.86
C TRP A 107 -0.50 -53.65 2.83
N ARG A 108 -0.10 -54.91 3.01
CA ARG A 108 0.36 -55.76 1.90
C ARG A 108 -0.53 -57.01 1.86
N LYS A 109 -1.40 -56.99 0.83
CA LYS A 109 -2.10 -58.06 0.08
C LYS A 109 -1.85 -59.50 0.55
N LYS A 110 -2.89 -60.29 0.79
CA LYS A 110 -3.63 -61.10 -0.22
C LYS A 110 -2.71 -62.06 -0.99
N SER A 111 -2.50 -63.25 -0.46
CA SER A 111 -2.56 -64.57 -1.12
C SER A 111 -2.60 -65.64 -0.03
#